data_AF-A0A2W6XAG2-F1
#
_entry.id   AF-A0A2W6XAG2-F1
#
_cell.length_a   1.000
_cell.length_b   1.000
_cell.length_c   1.000
_cell.angle_alpha   90.00
_cell.angle_beta   90.00
_cell.angle_gamma   90.00
#
_symmetry.space_group_name_H-M   'P 1'
#
loop_
_entity.id
_entity.type
_entity.pdbx_description
1 polymer ?
#
loop_
_entity_poly.entity_id
_entity_poly.type
_entity_poly.pdbx_seq_one_letter_code
_entity_poly.pdbx_strand_id
1 'polypeptide(L)'
;MSAVAPDDLQEAASVSQFHAMPRLNAKVFSVSGGGPAVNGLVTYLGLFAGPADGWRVYPLGDFAAWKVVEARQGRIVIETREEVAGAGDEIVRRTGHVHVDYGWSGGAPPNTVSVARTD
;
A
#
# COMPACT_ATOMS: atom_id res chain seq x y z
N MET A 1 23.42 1.17 -29.89
CA MET A 1 22.88 0.18 -28.94
C MET A 1 21.45 0.62 -28.68
N SER A 2 20.46 -0.24 -28.93
CA SER A 2 19.04 0.10 -28.84
C SER A 2 18.37 -0.87 -27.88
N ALA A 3 17.54 -0.37 -26.97
CA ALA A 3 16.77 -1.18 -26.03
C ALA A 3 15.28 -1.10 -26.38
N VAL A 4 14.59 -2.24 -26.28
CA VAL A 4 13.13 -2.33 -26.42
C VAL A 4 12.53 -2.37 -25.03
N ALA A 5 11.53 -1.53 -24.77
CA ALA A 5 10.81 -1.52 -23.50
C ALA A 5 9.83 -2.73 -23.45
N PRO A 6 9.89 -3.56 -22.41
CA PRO A 6 8.85 -4.54 -22.11
C PRO A 6 7.49 -3.87 -21.81
N ASP A 7 6.40 -4.55 -22.15
CA ASP A 7 5.02 -4.03 -22.01
C ASP A 7 4.61 -3.77 -20.54
N ASP A 8 5.19 -4.50 -19.59
CA ASP A 8 4.89 -4.39 -18.15
C ASP A 8 5.59 -3.19 -17.47
N LEU A 9 6.55 -2.54 -18.15
CA LEU A 9 7.23 -1.36 -17.59
C LEU A 9 6.29 -0.17 -17.39
N GLN A 10 5.24 -0.04 -18.19
CA GLN A 10 4.27 1.05 -18.04
C GLN A 10 3.49 0.92 -16.73
N GLU A 11 3.06 -0.30 -16.38
CA GLU A 11 2.39 -0.59 -15.12
C GLU A 11 3.35 -0.46 -13.94
N ALA A 12 4.60 -0.94 -14.08
CA ALA A 12 5.62 -0.76 -13.07
C ALA A 12 5.96 0.72 -12.82
N ALA A 13 5.93 1.55 -13.86
CA ALA A 13 6.14 3.00 -13.77
C ALA A 13 5.01 3.74 -13.03
N SER A 14 3.85 3.12 -12.84
CA SER A 14 2.78 3.69 -12.03
C SER A 14 3.10 3.69 -10.53
N VAL A 15 4.04 2.85 -10.07
CA VAL A 15 4.43 2.78 -8.65
C VAL A 15 5.15 4.08 -8.25
N SER A 16 4.52 4.85 -7.37
CA SER A 16 5.00 6.19 -6.98
C SER A 16 5.59 6.25 -5.58
N GLN A 17 5.22 5.32 -4.70
CA GLN A 17 5.80 5.18 -3.38
C GLN A 17 5.99 3.70 -3.04
N PHE A 18 7.09 3.37 -2.37
CA PHE A 18 7.47 2.01 -2.06
C PHE A 18 8.24 1.91 -0.75
N HIS A 19 7.88 0.93 0.08
CA HIS A 19 8.56 0.60 1.33
C HIS A 19 8.71 -0.92 1.45
N ALA A 20 9.93 -1.43 1.31
CA ALA A 20 10.23 -2.85 1.46
C ALA A 20 10.46 -3.24 2.92
N MET A 21 9.92 -4.39 3.30
CA MET A 21 10.13 -5.05 4.59
C MET A 21 10.61 -6.49 4.35
N PRO A 22 11.87 -6.68 3.89
CA PRO A 22 12.36 -7.98 3.41
C PRO A 22 12.36 -9.06 4.50
N ARG A 23 12.58 -8.69 5.77
CA ARG A 23 12.51 -9.63 6.92
C ARG A 23 11.11 -10.21 7.13
N LEU A 24 10.08 -9.56 6.60
CA LEU A 24 8.69 -9.99 6.70
C LEU A 24 8.17 -10.57 5.37
N ASN A 25 9.02 -10.67 4.34
CA ASN A 25 8.59 -10.97 2.97
C ASN A 25 7.44 -10.06 2.52
N ALA A 26 7.50 -8.79 2.91
CA ALA A 26 6.42 -7.83 2.73
C ALA A 26 6.89 -6.52 2.09
N LYS A 27 5.95 -5.78 1.50
CA LYS A 27 6.13 -4.41 1.03
C LYS A 27 4.83 -3.63 1.13
N VAL A 28 4.92 -2.33 1.38
CA VAL A 28 3.82 -1.40 1.12
C VAL A 28 4.20 -0.59 -0.10
N PHE A 29 3.28 -0.42 -1.04
CA PHE A 29 3.52 0.39 -2.22
C PHE A 29 2.24 1.08 -2.66
N SER A 30 2.38 2.18 -3.38
CA SER A 30 1.26 2.86 -4.01
C SER A 30 1.49 3.01 -5.49
N VAL A 31 0.39 2.96 -6.23
CA VAL A 31 0.37 3.41 -7.61
C VAL A 31 -0.23 4.80 -7.66
N SER A 32 0.33 5.67 -8.50
CA SER A 32 -0.30 6.91 -8.90
C SER A 32 -1.51 6.57 -9.76
N GLY A 33 -2.69 6.68 -9.19
CA GLY A 33 -3.95 6.41 -9.87
C GLY A 33 -5.10 7.00 -9.08
N GLY A 34 -5.95 7.78 -9.73
CA GLY A 34 -7.05 8.49 -9.07
C GLY A 34 -7.33 9.81 -9.78
N GLY A 35 -8.61 10.19 -9.87
CA GLY A 35 -8.98 11.52 -10.34
C GLY A 35 -8.38 12.58 -9.40
N PRO A 36 -8.05 13.79 -9.90
CA PRO A 36 -7.28 14.82 -9.19
C PRO A 36 -7.93 15.40 -7.92
N ALA A 37 -9.03 14.82 -7.42
CA ALA A 37 -9.95 15.52 -6.56
C ALA A 37 -9.64 15.47 -5.06
N VAL A 38 -8.93 14.47 -4.51
CA VAL A 38 -8.66 14.50 -3.05
C VAL A 38 -7.40 13.73 -2.61
N ASN A 39 -7.32 12.42 -2.85
CA ASN A 39 -6.16 11.57 -2.55
C ASN A 39 -5.65 10.96 -3.86
N GLY A 40 -4.38 10.53 -3.91
CA GLY A 40 -3.74 10.14 -5.18
C GLY A 40 -2.79 8.96 -5.07
N LEU A 41 -2.77 8.28 -3.92
CA LEU A 41 -1.89 7.14 -3.65
C LEU A 41 -2.74 5.93 -3.28
N VAL A 42 -3.16 5.17 -4.30
CA VAL A 42 -3.83 3.89 -4.07
C VAL A 42 -2.78 2.91 -3.55
N THR A 43 -2.90 2.59 -2.27
CA THR A 43 -1.89 1.94 -1.46
C THR A 43 -2.26 0.48 -1.19
N TYR A 44 -1.25 -0.39 -1.29
CA TYR A 44 -1.37 -1.82 -1.18
C TYR A 44 -0.31 -2.41 -0.24
N LEU A 45 -0.65 -3.51 0.42
CA LEU A 45 0.29 -4.45 1.03
C LEU A 45 0.58 -5.58 0.04
N GLY A 46 1.84 -5.86 -0.22
CA GLY A 46 2.28 -7.09 -0.89
C GLY A 46 2.92 -8.05 0.11
N LEU A 47 2.49 -9.31 0.12
CA LEU A 47 3.15 -10.42 0.81
C LEU A 47 3.70 -11.41 -0.22
N PHE A 48 4.98 -11.76 -0.12
CA PHE A 48 5.65 -12.63 -1.07
C PHE A 48 5.47 -14.10 -0.70
N ALA A 49 4.85 -14.86 -1.60
CA ALA A 49 4.53 -16.27 -1.44
C ALA A 49 5.67 -17.21 -1.89
N GLY A 50 6.67 -16.68 -2.58
CA GLY A 50 7.78 -17.45 -3.14
C GLY A 50 7.85 -17.31 -4.67
N PRO A 51 8.90 -17.85 -5.31
CA PRO A 51 9.12 -17.65 -6.75
C PRO A 51 8.03 -18.23 -7.66
N ALA A 52 7.37 -19.32 -7.23
CA ALA A 52 6.31 -19.96 -8.01
C ALA A 52 4.98 -19.20 -7.92
N ASP A 53 4.64 -18.70 -6.72
CA ASP A 53 3.35 -18.10 -6.42
C ASP A 53 3.36 -16.56 -6.46
N GLY A 54 4.54 -15.96 -6.49
CA GLY A 54 4.74 -14.52 -6.63
C GLY A 54 4.27 -13.72 -5.41
N TRP A 55 3.61 -12.58 -5.67
CA TRP A 55 3.13 -11.67 -4.63
C TRP A 55 1.61 -11.77 -4.52
N ARG A 56 1.10 -11.86 -3.28
CA ARG A 56 -0.30 -11.58 -2.99
C ARG A 56 -0.45 -10.13 -2.55
N VAL A 57 -1.40 -9.43 -3.15
CA VAL A 57 -1.60 -7.98 -2.97
C VAL A 57 -2.94 -7.73 -2.29
N TYR A 58 -2.94 -6.86 -1.28
CA TYR A 58 -4.13 -6.48 -0.51
C TYR A 58 -4.31 -4.96 -0.55
N PRO A 59 -5.49 -4.44 -0.94
CA PRO A 59 -5.76 -3.01 -0.93
C PRO A 59 -5.85 -2.48 0.51
N LEU A 60 -5.26 -1.32 0.77
CA LEU A 60 -5.27 -0.66 2.08
C LEU A 60 -6.08 0.64 2.06
N GLY A 61 -6.08 1.35 0.94
CA GLY A 61 -6.82 2.60 0.78
C GLY A 61 -6.21 3.53 -0.25
N ASP A 62 -6.75 4.74 -0.30
CA ASP A 62 -6.24 5.86 -1.08
C ASP A 62 -5.91 7.00 -0.11
N PHE A 63 -4.66 7.47 -0.15
CA PHE A 63 -4.12 8.45 0.80
C PHE A 63 -3.42 9.59 0.07
N ALA A 64 -3.34 10.77 0.69
CA ALA A 64 -2.51 11.85 0.21
C ALA A 64 -1.02 11.60 0.56
N ALA A 65 -0.77 10.95 1.69
CA ALA A 65 0.55 10.45 2.08
C ALA A 65 0.43 9.28 3.05
N TRP A 66 1.46 8.44 3.13
CA TRP A 66 1.55 7.40 4.14
C TRP A 66 2.99 7.09 4.53
N LYS A 67 3.15 6.51 5.72
CA LYS A 67 4.42 6.02 6.25
C LYS A 67 4.20 4.77 7.11
N VAL A 68 5.00 3.73 6.89
CA VAL A 68 5.04 2.59 7.81
C VAL A 68 5.67 3.03 9.13
N VAL A 69 4.93 2.87 10.24
CA VAL A 69 5.36 3.24 11.60
C VAL A 69 5.60 2.04 12.52
N GLU A 70 4.94 0.91 12.22
CA GLU A 70 5.21 -0.38 12.87
C GLU A 70 5.31 -1.48 11.80
N ALA A 71 6.33 -2.32 11.89
CA ALA A 71 6.48 -3.48 11.02
C ALA A 71 7.03 -4.65 11.82
N ARG A 72 6.20 -5.66 12.08
CA ARG A 72 6.59 -6.91 12.72
C ARG A 72 5.79 -8.08 12.16
N GLN A 73 6.19 -9.29 12.50
CA GLN A 73 5.47 -10.48 12.04
C GLN A 73 3.99 -10.41 12.46
N GLY A 74 3.11 -10.53 11.46
CA GLY A 74 1.66 -10.54 11.64
C GLY A 74 1.01 -9.18 11.88
N ARG A 75 1.77 -8.07 11.90
CA ARG A 75 1.21 -6.73 12.08
C ARG A 75 2.05 -5.65 11.38
N ILE A 76 1.37 -4.83 10.61
CA ILE A 76 1.91 -3.61 10.02
C ILE A 76 1.00 -2.45 10.42
N VAL A 77 1.58 -1.34 10.86
CA VAL A 77 0.85 -0.10 11.13
C VAL A 77 1.41 0.99 10.24
N ILE A 78 0.49 1.71 9.58
CA ILE A 78 0.79 2.75 8.62
C ILE A 78 0.16 4.03 9.14
N GLU A 79 0.95 5.06 9.40
CA GLU A 79 0.45 6.42 9.56
C GLU A 79 0.03 6.94 8.19
N THR A 80 -1.15 7.52 8.11
CA THR A 80 -1.77 8.00 6.88
C THR A 80 -2.17 9.45 7.03
N ARG A 81 -2.11 10.17 5.92
CA ARG A 81 -2.73 11.47 5.76
C ARG A 81 -3.73 11.37 4.63
N GLU A 82 -4.96 11.73 4.93
CA GLU A 82 -6.05 11.85 3.98
C GLU A 82 -6.41 13.32 3.83
N GLU A 83 -6.66 13.74 2.61
CA GLU A 83 -7.45 14.92 2.33
C GLU A 83 -8.91 14.46 2.22
N VAL A 84 -9.83 15.21 2.81
CA VAL A 84 -11.26 14.88 2.87
C VAL A 84 -12.05 16.17 2.62
N ALA A 85 -13.17 16.08 1.90
CA ALA A 85 -14.06 17.21 1.73
C ALA A 85 -14.59 17.70 3.10
N GLY A 86 -14.36 18.98 3.38
CA GLY A 86 -14.91 19.70 4.53
C GLY A 86 -16.28 20.31 4.24
N ALA A 87 -16.68 21.30 5.03
CA ALA A 87 -17.91 22.03 4.77
C ALA A 87 -17.69 23.02 3.59
N GLY A 88 -18.54 22.93 2.55
CA GLY A 88 -18.37 23.74 1.34
C GLY A 88 -17.20 23.25 0.48
N ASP A 89 -16.37 24.17 -0.01
CA ASP A 89 -15.19 23.88 -0.85
C ASP A 89 -13.89 23.67 -0.03
N GLU A 90 -14.00 23.47 1.28
CA GLU A 90 -12.84 23.24 2.14
C GLU A 90 -12.24 21.83 1.93
N ILE A 91 -10.91 21.73 1.90
CA ILE A 91 -10.19 20.45 2.00
C ILE A 91 -9.60 20.35 3.40
N VAL A 92 -10.09 19.39 4.18
CA VAL A 92 -9.60 19.10 5.54
C VAL A 92 -8.59 17.98 5.48
N ARG A 93 -7.50 18.11 6.25
CA ARG A 93 -6.48 17.07 6.39
C ARG A 93 -6.71 16.28 7.65
N ARG A 94 -6.77 14.96 7.52
CA ARG A 94 -6.87 14.02 8.64
C ARG A 94 -5.60 13.17 8.67
N THR A 95 -4.98 13.10 9.84
CA THR A 95 -3.98 12.07 10.13
C THR A 95 -4.70 10.91 10.79
N GLY A 96 -4.29 9.68 10.49
CA GLY A 96 -4.81 8.47 11.12
C GLY A 96 -3.85 7.30 10.94
N HIS A 97 -4.24 6.13 11.43
CA HIS A 97 -3.48 4.90 11.26
C HIS A 97 -4.30 3.82 10.57
N VAL A 98 -3.64 3.08 9.69
CA VAL A 98 -4.13 1.81 9.14
C VAL A 98 -3.38 0.69 9.84
N HIS A 99 -4.13 -0.17 10.52
CA HIS A 99 -3.65 -1.38 11.15
C HIS A 99 -3.94 -2.56 10.24
N VAL A 100 -2.89 -3.29 9.85
CA VAL A 100 -3.01 -4.51 9.05
C VAL A 100 -2.52 -5.68 9.90
N ASP A 101 -3.44 -6.53 10.31
CA ASP A 101 -3.14 -7.74 11.08
C ASP A 101 -3.36 -8.98 10.20
N TYR A 102 -2.43 -9.93 10.27
CA TYR A 102 -2.47 -11.13 9.43
C TYR A 102 -1.84 -12.35 10.12
N GLY A 103 -2.52 -13.48 10.05
CA GLY A 103 -2.07 -14.75 10.65
C GLY A 103 -1.08 -15.52 9.78
N TRP A 104 -0.01 -14.87 9.31
CA TRP A 104 0.99 -15.50 8.44
C TRP A 104 2.33 -15.59 9.16
N SER A 105 3.02 -16.71 9.05
CA SER A 105 4.38 -16.92 9.58
C SER A 105 5.32 -17.61 8.58
N GLY A 106 4.89 -17.81 7.33
CA GLY A 106 5.63 -18.49 6.27
C GLY A 106 4.71 -19.30 5.34
N GLY A 107 5.24 -19.72 4.17
CA GLY A 107 4.47 -20.44 3.15
C GLY A 107 3.57 -19.51 2.32
N ALA A 108 2.40 -20.00 1.90
CA ALA A 108 1.44 -19.19 1.15
C ALA A 108 0.84 -18.07 2.03
N PRO A 109 0.84 -16.79 1.58
CA PRO A 109 0.15 -15.70 2.26
C PRO A 109 -1.35 -16.01 2.44
N PRO A 110 -2.02 -15.45 3.46
CA PRO A 110 -3.43 -15.73 3.73
C PRO A 110 -4.32 -15.20 2.60
N ASN A 111 -5.51 -15.76 2.42
CA ASN A 111 -6.45 -15.27 1.39
C ASN A 111 -7.00 -13.88 1.74
N THR A 112 -6.98 -13.51 3.01
CA THR A 112 -7.46 -12.23 3.54
C THR A 112 -6.52 -11.71 4.62
N VAL A 113 -6.52 -10.39 4.81
CA VAL A 113 -5.88 -9.72 5.95
C VAL A 113 -6.93 -8.85 6.64
N SER A 114 -6.77 -8.63 7.94
CA SER A 114 -7.63 -7.71 8.70
C SER A 114 -7.09 -6.29 8.54
N VAL A 115 -7.93 -5.37 8.08
CA VAL A 115 -7.58 -3.95 7.92
C VAL A 115 -8.51 -3.12 8.78
N ALA A 116 -7.95 -2.35 9.71
CA ALA A 116 -8.69 -1.42 10.57
C ALA A 116 -8.11 -0.01 10.49
N ARG A 117 -8.98 1.00 10.61
CA ARG A 117 -8.59 2.42 10.58
C ARG A 117 -8.87 3.07 11.92
N THR A 118 -7.97 3.96 12.34
CA THR A 118 -8.09 4.80 13.53
C THR A 118 -7.66 6.22 13.20
N ASP A 119 -8.24 7.19 13.89
CA ASP A 119 -8.03 8.63 13.69
C ASP A 119 -7.15 9.21 14.82
#